data_AF-A0A812MYR3-F1
#
_entry.id   AF-A0A812MYR3-F1
#
_cell.length_a   1.000
_cell.length_b   1.000
_cell.length_c   1.000
_cell.angle_alpha   90.00
_cell.angle_beta   90.00
_cell.angle_gamma   90.00
#
_symmetry.space_group_name_H-M   'P 1'
#
loop_
_entity.id
_entity.type
_entity.pdbx_description
1 polymer ?
#
loop_
_entity_poly.entity_id
_entity_poly.type
_entity_poly.pdbx_seq_one_letter_code
_entity_poly.pdbx_strand_id
1 'polypeptide(L)'
;MECYGCKTCLAKVDHLCFYHKSEREVHLIFRPECRYALDKTMTVQEPAKKKAKVICRSCNIGVASELPFGPSSTPFVGFAADSVVVLATPLGKKQKWAEMCRHEPFRRIEVRTDDTFFGPKASTASVPPSETDSFASGQVPETVVMNPKMDVRLAAQLEEFSWHGLTDTLPRPYQIEAFVECLARDLLVIFPTGCGKTLVAALLLARMARLNPNRMGLFIVDRVPLVFQQGAAISMETQLKVCRVCGENKTKATMRELKES
;
A
#
# COMPACT_ATOMS: atom_id res chain seq x y z
N MET A 1 4.77 15.75 -13.44
CA MET A 1 4.85 16.87 -12.49
C MET A 1 6.30 17.13 -12.18
N GLU A 2 6.69 18.38 -12.24
CA GLU A 2 8.07 18.83 -12.13
C GLU A 2 8.21 19.85 -11.00
N CYS A 3 9.43 19.98 -10.47
CA CYS A 3 9.74 21.05 -9.55
C CYS A 3 9.71 22.39 -10.29
N TYR A 4 9.05 23.41 -9.72
CA TYR A 4 9.03 24.74 -10.33
C TYR A 4 10.44 25.33 -10.49
N GLY A 5 11.30 25.14 -9.49
CA GLY A 5 12.63 25.74 -9.43
C GLY A 5 13.68 25.08 -10.35
N CYS A 6 13.79 23.75 -10.35
CA CYS A 6 14.85 23.05 -11.09
C CYS A 6 14.36 22.16 -12.23
N LYS A 7 13.04 22.12 -12.48
CA LYS A 7 12.39 21.31 -13.52
C LYS A 7 12.61 19.79 -13.41
N THR A 8 13.23 19.31 -12.34
CA THR A 8 13.37 17.87 -12.10
C THR A 8 11.99 17.22 -12.01
N CYS A 9 11.81 16.09 -12.69
CA CYS A 9 10.58 15.31 -12.62
C CYS A 9 10.37 14.80 -11.19
N LEU A 10 9.33 15.26 -10.51
CA LEU A 10 9.01 14.88 -9.13
C LEU A 10 8.11 13.66 -9.08
N ALA A 11 7.13 13.60 -9.98
CA ALA A 11 6.15 12.51 -10.07
C ALA A 11 5.55 12.43 -11.47
N LYS A 12 5.17 11.23 -11.89
CA LYS A 12 4.31 11.06 -13.06
C LYS A 12 2.87 11.49 -12.74
N VAL A 13 2.09 11.86 -13.76
CA VAL A 13 0.72 12.39 -13.56
C VAL A 13 -0.24 11.29 -13.08
N ASP A 14 -0.04 10.06 -13.55
CA ASP A 14 -0.74 8.85 -13.10
C ASP A 14 -0.47 8.49 -11.63
N HIS A 15 0.52 9.10 -10.98
CA HIS A 15 0.76 8.92 -9.54
C HIS A 15 0.01 9.92 -8.67
N LEU A 16 -0.71 10.87 -9.28
CA LEU A 16 -1.35 12.00 -8.59
C LEU A 16 -2.87 11.87 -8.60
N CYS A 17 -3.50 12.47 -7.59
CA CYS A 17 -4.93 12.74 -7.57
C CYS A 17 -5.22 14.05 -6.85
N PHE A 18 -6.35 14.68 -7.16
CA PHE A 18 -6.93 15.72 -6.33
C PHE A 18 -7.75 15.10 -5.23
N TYR A 19 -7.38 15.36 -3.97
CA TYR A 19 -8.15 14.96 -2.81
C TYR A 19 -9.07 16.11 -2.38
N HIS A 20 -10.37 15.87 -2.48
CA HIS A 20 -11.44 16.78 -2.08
C HIS A 20 -11.89 16.40 -0.67
N LYS A 21 -11.37 17.11 0.33
CA LYS A 21 -11.80 16.95 1.72
C LYS A 21 -13.08 17.73 2.01
N SER A 22 -13.24 18.88 1.37
CA SER A 22 -14.49 19.65 1.32
C SER A 22 -14.55 20.44 0.01
N GLU A 23 -15.66 21.11 -0.28
CA GLU A 23 -15.78 21.94 -1.49
C GLU A 23 -14.69 23.02 -1.63
N ARG A 24 -14.18 23.50 -0.49
CA ARG A 24 -13.17 24.57 -0.41
C ARG A 24 -11.77 24.06 -0.07
N GLU A 25 -11.64 22.81 0.35
CA GLU A 25 -10.38 22.21 0.75
C GLU A 25 -10.01 21.07 -0.21
N VAL A 26 -9.20 21.43 -1.21
CA VAL A 26 -8.70 20.52 -2.23
C VAL A 26 -7.18 20.51 -2.20
N HIS A 27 -6.61 19.31 -2.18
CA HIS A 27 -5.17 19.09 -2.16
C HIS A 27 -4.76 18.31 -3.41
N LEU A 28 -3.71 18.73 -4.11
CA LEU A 28 -3.00 17.84 -5.02
C LEU A 28 -2.10 16.94 -4.20
N ILE A 29 -2.30 15.62 -4.28
CA ILE A 29 -1.57 14.65 -3.48
C ILE A 29 -0.99 13.55 -4.38
N PHE A 30 -0.02 12.82 -3.85
CA PHE A 30 0.21 11.46 -4.35
C PHE A 30 -1.05 10.63 -4.08
N ARG A 31 -1.47 9.83 -5.06
CA ARG A 31 -2.36 8.70 -4.76
C ARG A 31 -1.74 7.93 -3.58
N PRO A 32 -2.49 7.59 -2.52
CA PRO A 32 -1.92 6.93 -1.35
C PRO A 32 -1.09 5.68 -1.70
N GLU A 33 -1.53 4.91 -2.70
CA GLU A 33 -0.82 3.75 -3.24
C GLU A 33 0.48 4.09 -4.02
N CYS A 34 0.66 5.35 -4.44
CA CYS A 34 1.85 5.83 -5.16
C CYS A 34 2.81 6.64 -4.28
N ARG A 35 2.58 6.71 -2.97
CA ARG A 35 3.41 7.50 -2.04
C ARG A 35 4.90 7.10 -2.09
N TYR A 36 5.22 5.84 -2.41
CA TYR A 36 6.59 5.35 -2.59
C TYR A 36 7.43 6.17 -3.59
N ALA A 37 6.79 6.90 -4.52
CA ALA A 37 7.49 7.72 -5.50
C ALA A 37 8.17 8.95 -4.87
N LEU A 38 7.76 9.34 -3.65
CA LEU A 38 8.33 10.45 -2.89
C LEU A 38 9.84 10.30 -2.68
N ASP A 39 10.28 9.12 -2.25
CA ASP A 39 11.65 8.87 -1.82
C ASP A 39 12.67 8.84 -2.96
N LYS A 40 12.22 8.89 -4.22
CA LYS A 40 13.12 8.96 -5.38
C LYS A 40 13.63 10.38 -5.63
N THR A 41 12.79 11.38 -5.43
CA THR A 41 13.02 12.74 -5.96
C THR A 41 12.83 13.84 -4.91
N MET A 42 12.31 13.49 -3.73
CA MET A 42 12.00 14.41 -2.65
C MET A 42 12.53 13.89 -1.31
N THR A 43 12.50 14.74 -0.30
CA THR A 43 12.92 14.40 1.06
C THR A 43 12.00 15.09 2.06
N VAL A 44 11.52 14.33 3.05
CA VAL A 44 10.74 14.85 4.16
C VAL A 44 11.70 15.37 5.21
N GLN A 45 11.60 16.66 5.53
CA GLN A 45 12.35 17.26 6.62
C GLN A 45 11.58 17.11 7.92
N GLU A 46 12.31 16.95 9.02
CA GLU A 46 11.71 16.91 10.34
C GLU A 46 10.83 18.15 10.58
N PRO A 47 9.66 17.96 11.20
CA PRO A 47 8.71 19.02 11.42
C PRO A 47 9.29 20.10 12.35
N ALA A 48 9.64 21.26 11.81
CA ALA A 48 9.94 22.45 12.62
C ALA A 48 8.69 23.02 13.31
N LYS A 49 7.48 22.63 12.87
CA LYS A 49 6.13 23.02 13.37
C LYS A 49 5.16 21.84 13.19
N LYS A 50 3.84 22.02 13.35
CA LYS A 50 2.78 20.98 13.19
C LYS A 50 2.73 20.20 11.85
N LYS A 51 3.60 20.49 10.87
CA LYS A 51 3.63 19.87 9.53
C LYS A 51 5.08 19.65 9.09
N ALA A 52 5.39 18.47 8.57
CA ALA A 52 6.71 18.17 8.01
C ALA A 52 6.81 18.77 6.59
N LYS A 53 7.93 19.45 6.30
CA LYS A 53 8.16 20.09 5.00
C LYS A 53 8.75 19.07 4.03
N VAL A 54 8.25 19.02 2.81
CA VAL A 54 8.80 18.17 1.76
C VAL A 54 9.56 19.03 0.76
N ILE A 55 10.84 18.72 0.57
CA ILE A 55 11.74 19.43 -0.33
C ILE A 55 12.09 18.59 -1.55
N CYS A 56 12.36 19.25 -2.68
CA CYS A 56 12.95 18.61 -3.84
C CYS A 56 14.41 18.23 -3.54
N ARG A 57 14.80 16.99 -3.82
CA ARG A 57 16.17 16.51 -3.58
C ARG A 57 17.21 17.19 -4.46
N SER A 58 16.81 17.64 -5.65
CA SER A 58 17.71 18.26 -6.63
C SER A 58 18.09 19.69 -6.29
N CYS A 59 17.17 20.48 -5.73
CA CYS A 59 17.40 21.92 -5.47
C CYS A 59 17.03 22.39 -4.06
N ASN A 60 16.59 21.50 -3.17
CA ASN A 60 16.20 21.78 -1.78
C ASN A 60 15.04 22.78 -1.59
N ILE A 61 14.34 23.15 -2.67
CA ILE A 61 13.14 24.00 -2.61
C ILE A 61 11.98 23.20 -2.01
N GLY A 62 11.20 23.83 -1.13
CA GLY A 62 9.98 23.26 -0.58
C GLY A 62 8.91 23.11 -1.65
N VAL A 63 8.42 21.90 -1.88
CA VAL A 63 7.44 21.58 -2.92
C VAL A 63 6.11 21.08 -2.37
N ALA A 64 6.12 20.55 -1.15
CA ALA A 64 4.93 20.00 -0.51
C ALA A 64 5.04 20.05 1.02
N SER A 65 3.99 19.61 1.70
CA SER A 65 3.99 19.37 3.14
C SER A 65 3.22 18.11 3.47
N GLU A 66 3.67 17.41 4.52
CA GLU A 66 2.93 16.28 5.07
C GLU A 66 1.83 16.77 6.02
N LEU A 67 0.62 16.32 5.76
CA LEU A 67 -0.61 16.75 6.41
C LEU A 67 -1.26 15.55 7.11
N PRO A 68 -1.49 15.59 8.44
CA PRO A 68 -2.08 14.48 9.20
C PRO A 68 -3.62 14.47 9.15
N PHE A 69 -4.21 14.97 8.05
CA PHE A 69 -5.65 15.33 8.02
C PHE A 69 -6.44 14.61 6.93
N GLY A 70 -5.96 13.46 6.46
CA GLY A 70 -6.70 12.60 5.54
C GLY A 70 -7.77 11.77 6.27
N PRO A 71 -8.45 10.85 5.56
CA PRO A 71 -9.46 9.98 6.14
C PRO A 71 -8.88 9.19 7.32
N SER A 72 -9.63 9.13 8.42
CA SER A 72 -9.18 8.51 9.67
C SER A 72 -7.82 9.02 10.18
N SER A 73 -7.51 10.29 9.94
CA SER A 73 -6.21 10.93 10.28
C SER A 73 -5.00 10.36 9.53
N THR A 74 -5.22 9.70 8.39
CA THR A 74 -4.13 9.19 7.55
C THR A 74 -3.29 10.35 7.02
N PRO A 75 -1.95 10.32 7.17
CA PRO A 75 -1.09 11.38 6.66
C PRO A 75 -0.93 11.30 5.14
N PHE A 76 -0.91 12.45 4.48
CA PHE A 76 -0.65 12.54 3.04
C PHE A 76 0.25 13.72 2.69
N VAL A 77 0.89 13.66 1.52
CA VAL A 77 1.74 14.73 1.01
C VAL A 77 0.93 15.63 0.10
N GLY A 78 0.68 16.87 0.54
CA GLY A 78 -0.01 17.90 -0.23
C GLY A 78 0.97 18.84 -0.93
N PHE A 79 0.92 18.90 -2.25
CA PHE A 79 1.78 19.76 -3.07
C PHE A 79 1.32 21.23 -3.03
N ALA A 80 2.28 22.15 -2.89
CA ALA A 80 2.01 23.58 -2.98
C ALA A 80 1.88 23.99 -4.46
N ALA A 81 0.77 24.66 -4.80
CA ALA A 81 0.42 24.99 -6.18
C ALA A 81 1.50 25.80 -6.91
N ASP A 82 2.09 26.77 -6.23
CA ASP A 82 3.13 27.66 -6.76
C ASP A 82 4.53 27.04 -6.81
N SER A 83 4.69 25.83 -6.31
CA SER A 83 6.01 25.18 -6.15
C SER A 83 6.23 23.99 -7.10
N VAL A 84 5.20 23.62 -7.87
CA VAL A 84 5.24 22.52 -8.85
C VAL A 84 4.66 22.94 -10.20
N VAL A 85 5.11 22.27 -11.25
CA VAL A 85 4.54 22.38 -12.61
C VAL A 85 3.85 21.06 -12.93
N VAL A 86 2.57 21.11 -13.23
CA VAL A 86 1.75 19.92 -13.50
C VAL A 86 1.18 20.04 -14.90
N LEU A 87 1.32 18.99 -15.72
CA LEU A 87 0.87 18.98 -17.12
C LEU A 87 1.36 20.21 -17.91
N ALA A 88 2.66 20.49 -17.79
CA ALA A 88 3.34 21.66 -18.39
C ALA A 88 2.74 23.03 -18.03
N THR A 89 1.87 23.10 -17.01
CA THR A 89 1.19 24.32 -16.59
C THR A 89 1.70 24.77 -15.22
N PRO A 90 2.47 25.86 -15.12
CA PRO A 90 2.86 26.45 -13.84
C PRO A 90 1.68 27.21 -13.23
N LEU A 91 1.59 27.23 -11.89
CA LEU A 91 0.63 28.06 -11.17
C LEU A 91 1.34 29.15 -10.37
N GLY A 92 0.67 30.30 -10.23
CA GLY A 92 1.12 31.39 -9.38
C GLY A 92 0.53 31.31 -7.96
N LYS A 93 1.08 32.12 -7.04
CA LYS A 93 0.69 32.16 -5.61
C LYS A 93 -0.80 32.41 -5.34
N LYS A 94 -1.52 33.05 -6.26
CA LYS A 94 -2.95 33.35 -6.12
C LYS A 94 -3.86 32.19 -6.57
N GLN A 95 -3.34 31.26 -7.37
CA GLN A 95 -4.10 30.15 -7.92
C GLN A 95 -4.10 28.98 -6.94
N LYS A 96 -5.28 28.49 -6.60
CA LYS A 96 -5.47 27.39 -5.63
C LYS A 96 -5.97 26.14 -6.33
N TRP A 97 -5.60 24.96 -5.83
CA TRP A 97 -6.07 23.69 -6.36
C TRP A 97 -7.59 23.57 -6.40
N ALA A 98 -8.29 24.13 -5.40
CA ALA A 98 -9.76 24.11 -5.33
C ALA A 98 -10.45 24.80 -6.51
N GLU A 99 -9.78 25.73 -7.19
CA GLU A 99 -10.27 26.36 -8.42
C GLU A 99 -9.73 25.63 -9.64
N MET A 100 -8.40 25.43 -9.67
CA MET A 100 -7.70 24.91 -10.85
C MET A 100 -8.10 23.48 -11.22
N CYS A 101 -8.46 22.61 -10.27
CA CYS A 101 -8.77 21.20 -10.55
C CYS A 101 -9.96 21.01 -11.49
N ARG A 102 -10.85 22.01 -11.61
CA ARG A 102 -12.04 21.96 -12.48
C ARG A 102 -11.75 22.36 -13.93
N HIS A 103 -10.58 22.92 -14.21
CA HIS A 103 -10.21 23.46 -15.52
C HIS A 103 -9.16 22.58 -16.22
N GLU A 104 -9.10 22.64 -17.55
CA GLU A 104 -8.00 22.03 -18.31
C GLU A 104 -6.68 22.74 -17.99
N PRO A 105 -5.53 22.02 -17.95
CA PRO A 105 -5.40 20.57 -18.19
C PRO A 105 -5.64 19.71 -16.94
N PHE A 106 -5.88 20.31 -15.77
CA PHE A 106 -5.93 19.63 -14.48
C PHE A 106 -7.12 18.68 -14.33
N ARG A 107 -8.22 18.92 -15.05
CA ARG A 107 -9.39 18.03 -15.10
C ARG A 107 -9.05 16.58 -15.51
N ARG A 108 -7.89 16.36 -16.14
CA ARG A 108 -7.37 15.03 -16.50
C ARG A 108 -6.85 14.22 -15.31
N ILE A 109 -6.60 14.87 -14.18
CA ILE A 109 -6.11 14.22 -12.97
C ILE A 109 -7.31 13.71 -12.19
N GLU A 110 -7.22 12.46 -11.73
CA GLU A 110 -8.28 11.81 -10.96
C GLU A 110 -8.64 12.61 -9.70
N VAL A 111 -9.93 12.64 -9.39
CA VAL A 111 -10.47 13.27 -8.18
C VAL A 111 -10.93 12.19 -7.20
N ARG A 112 -10.52 12.31 -5.94
CA ARG A 112 -10.87 11.41 -4.83
C ARG A 112 -11.49 12.18 -3.66
N THR A 113 -12.38 11.53 -2.94
CA THR A 113 -12.99 11.99 -1.68
C THR A 113 -12.54 11.07 -0.55
N ASP A 114 -13.05 11.26 0.67
CA ASP A 114 -12.76 10.35 1.79
C ASP A 114 -13.10 8.88 1.47
N ASP A 115 -14.21 8.65 0.78
CA ASP A 115 -14.67 7.32 0.39
C ASP A 115 -13.77 6.61 -0.62
N THR A 116 -13.14 7.38 -1.51
CA THR A 116 -12.34 6.85 -2.63
C THR A 116 -10.86 7.16 -2.46
N PHE A 117 -10.44 7.64 -1.29
CA PHE A 117 -9.08 8.10 -1.02
C PHE A 117 -8.03 7.04 -1.36
N PHE A 118 -8.30 5.78 -0.98
CA PHE A 118 -7.45 4.62 -1.26
C PHE A 118 -7.76 3.92 -2.60
N GLY A 119 -8.50 4.59 -3.50
CA GLY A 119 -8.90 4.08 -4.81
C GLY A 119 -10.41 3.83 -4.93
N PRO A 120 -10.89 3.47 -6.14
CA PRO A 120 -12.30 3.16 -6.35
C PRO A 120 -12.75 2.00 -5.48
N LYS A 121 -13.85 2.17 -4.73
CA LYS A 121 -14.61 1.03 -4.19
C LYS A 121 -15.11 0.25 -5.42
N ALA A 122 -14.75 -1.03 -5.54
CA ALA A 122 -15.26 -1.87 -6.61
C ALA A 122 -16.78 -1.75 -6.64
N SER A 123 -17.35 -1.25 -7.75
CA SER A 123 -18.78 -1.19 -7.93
C SER A 123 -19.35 -2.60 -7.78
N THR A 124 -20.16 -2.79 -6.74
CA THR A 124 -21.03 -3.93 -6.54
C THR A 124 -21.88 -4.13 -7.78
N ALA A 125 -21.49 -5.08 -8.63
CA ALA A 125 -22.43 -5.72 -9.53
C ALA A 125 -23.49 -6.38 -8.64
N SER A 126 -24.73 -5.93 -8.81
CA SER A 126 -25.93 -6.39 -8.12
C SER A 126 -26.04 -7.91 -8.10
N VAL A 127 -25.94 -8.51 -6.91
CA VAL A 127 -26.47 -9.84 -6.63
C VAL A 127 -27.65 -9.64 -5.66
N PRO A 128 -28.84 -10.18 -5.95
CA PRO A 128 -30.02 -9.96 -5.11
C PRO A 128 -29.86 -10.61 -3.73
N PRO A 129 -30.58 -10.10 -2.70
CA PRO A 129 -30.40 -10.52 -1.32
C PRO A 129 -31.10 -11.85 -1.06
N SER A 130 -30.34 -12.88 -0.69
CA SER A 130 -30.89 -14.07 -0.03
C SER A 130 -30.46 -14.08 1.44
N GLU A 131 -31.43 -13.76 2.28
CA GLU A 131 -31.76 -14.38 3.57
C GLU A 131 -30.65 -14.51 4.62
N THR A 132 -30.73 -13.58 5.56
CA THR A 132 -30.69 -13.77 7.02
C THR A 132 -29.89 -14.97 7.53
N ASP A 133 -28.74 -14.68 8.15
CA ASP A 133 -28.41 -15.33 9.41
C ASP A 133 -28.01 -14.30 10.45
N SER A 134 -28.78 -14.36 11.54
CA SER A 134 -28.69 -13.50 12.71
C SER A 134 -27.50 -13.95 13.54
N PHE A 135 -26.48 -13.11 13.69
CA PHE A 135 -25.52 -13.27 14.78
C PHE A 135 -25.47 -12.02 15.65
N ALA A 136 -25.66 -12.29 16.93
CA ALA A 136 -25.92 -11.32 17.98
C ALA A 136 -24.78 -10.31 18.17
N SER A 137 -25.19 -9.10 18.50
CA SER A 137 -24.36 -7.99 18.95
C SER A 137 -23.46 -8.42 20.11
N GLY A 138 -22.17 -8.57 19.85
CA GLY A 138 -21.12 -8.70 20.86
C GLY A 138 -20.49 -7.33 21.09
N GLN A 139 -20.61 -6.81 22.31
CA GLN A 139 -20.00 -5.56 22.75
C GLN A 139 -18.48 -5.53 22.45
N VAL A 140 -18.03 -4.42 21.88
CA VAL A 140 -16.62 -4.10 21.63
C VAL A 140 -15.96 -3.76 22.97
N PRO A 141 -14.88 -4.45 23.42
CA PRO A 141 -14.08 -3.93 24.51
C PRO A 141 -13.18 -2.81 23.97
N GLU A 142 -13.17 -1.71 24.71
CA GLU A 142 -12.35 -0.54 24.55
C GLU A 142 -10.84 -0.86 24.42
N THR A 143 -10.19 -0.09 23.53
CA THR A 143 -8.78 0.32 23.59
C THR A 143 -7.73 -0.75 23.90
N VAL A 144 -7.13 -1.33 22.85
CA VAL A 144 -5.78 -1.91 22.98
C VAL A 144 -4.76 -0.79 22.75
N VAL A 145 -4.26 -0.26 23.85
CA VAL A 145 -3.07 0.59 23.93
C VAL A 145 -1.89 -0.16 23.29
N MET A 146 -1.29 0.45 22.26
CA MET A 146 -0.04 -0.04 21.68
C MET A 146 1.07 -0.01 22.73
N ASN A 147 1.71 -1.15 22.98
CA ASN A 147 2.94 -1.20 23.76
C ASN A 147 4.14 -1.30 22.79
N PRO A 148 5.00 -0.27 22.70
CA PRO A 148 6.03 -0.18 21.68
C PRO A 148 7.35 -0.75 22.22
N LYS A 149 7.68 -1.99 21.86
CA LYS A 149 9.07 -2.47 21.93
C LYS A 149 9.43 -3.31 20.71
N MET A 150 9.40 -2.66 19.56
CA MET A 150 10.41 -2.90 18.53
C MET A 150 10.67 -1.56 17.85
N ASP A 151 11.88 -1.05 17.99
CA ASP A 151 12.28 0.23 17.41
C ASP A 151 12.37 0.07 15.90
N VAL A 152 11.39 0.63 15.18
CA VAL A 152 11.28 0.65 13.70
C VAL A 152 12.58 1.13 13.03
N ARG A 153 13.45 1.84 13.75
CA ARG A 153 14.78 2.26 13.29
C ARG A 153 15.73 1.11 12.98
N LEU A 154 15.53 -0.10 13.54
CA LEU A 154 16.37 -1.26 13.27
C LEU A 154 15.99 -2.01 11.97
N ALA A 155 14.72 -1.96 11.58
CA ALA A 155 14.23 -2.61 10.35
C ALA A 155 14.83 -1.97 9.07
N ALA A 156 15.21 -0.69 9.15
CA ALA A 156 15.85 0.04 8.06
C ALA A 156 17.35 -0.31 7.87
N GLN A 157 17.97 -1.06 8.78
CA GLN A 157 19.42 -1.31 8.79
C GLN A 157 19.82 -2.75 8.46
N LEU A 158 18.89 -3.64 8.14
CA LEU A 158 19.19 -5.05 7.86
C LEU A 158 18.69 -5.42 6.46
N GLU A 159 19.61 -5.88 5.60
CA GLU A 159 19.28 -6.57 4.33
C GLU A 159 18.26 -7.71 4.51
N GLU A 160 18.07 -8.13 5.76
CA GLU A 160 17.17 -9.15 6.22
C GLU A 160 15.68 -8.83 6.02
N PHE A 161 15.30 -7.54 5.97
CA PHE A 161 13.91 -7.10 5.77
C PHE A 161 13.60 -6.66 4.34
N SER A 162 14.54 -6.84 3.41
CA SER A 162 14.31 -6.47 2.02
C SER A 162 13.23 -7.36 1.39
N TRP A 163 12.17 -6.72 0.89
CA TRP A 163 11.08 -7.35 0.16
C TRP A 163 11.31 -7.37 -1.36
N HIS A 164 12.34 -6.68 -1.85
CA HIS A 164 12.60 -6.56 -3.28
C HIS A 164 12.89 -7.92 -3.93
N GLY A 165 12.15 -8.22 -5.01
CA GLY A 165 12.30 -9.46 -5.75
C GLY A 165 11.90 -10.72 -4.96
N LEU A 166 11.15 -10.59 -3.86
CA LEU A 166 10.49 -11.71 -3.22
C LEU A 166 9.22 -12.12 -3.96
N THR A 167 8.50 -11.12 -4.49
CA THR A 167 7.30 -11.30 -5.29
C THR A 167 7.35 -10.52 -6.60
N ASP A 168 6.63 -11.00 -7.60
CA ASP A 168 6.46 -10.32 -8.89
C ASP A 168 5.59 -9.06 -8.75
N THR A 169 4.51 -9.14 -7.97
CA THR A 169 3.70 -7.97 -7.62
C THR A 169 4.40 -7.12 -6.57
N LEU A 170 4.43 -5.80 -6.82
CA LEU A 170 4.92 -4.80 -5.88
C LEU A 170 3.96 -4.67 -4.68
N PRO A 171 4.39 -4.98 -3.43
CA PRO A 171 3.50 -4.89 -2.28
C PRO A 171 3.23 -3.45 -1.85
N ARG A 172 2.02 -3.22 -1.32
CA ARG A 172 1.60 -1.92 -0.77
C ARG A 172 2.27 -1.66 0.58
N PRO A 173 2.41 -0.39 1.03
CA PRO A 173 3.08 -0.06 2.28
C PRO A 173 2.56 -0.84 3.50
N TYR A 174 1.24 -0.92 3.70
CA TYR A 174 0.66 -1.67 4.82
C TYR A 174 0.93 -3.19 4.75
N GLN A 175 1.15 -3.73 3.55
CA GLN A 175 1.51 -5.14 3.35
C GLN A 175 2.98 -5.37 3.69
N ILE A 176 3.84 -4.39 3.38
CA ILE A 176 5.26 -4.38 3.76
C ILE A 176 5.38 -4.28 5.29
N GLU A 177 4.64 -3.39 5.93
CA GLU A 177 4.62 -3.26 7.40
C GLU A 177 4.21 -4.57 8.07
N ALA A 178 3.12 -5.19 7.61
CA ALA A 178 2.70 -6.50 8.11
C ALA A 178 3.75 -7.59 7.86
N PHE A 179 4.39 -7.61 6.69
CA PHE A 179 5.46 -8.55 6.37
C PHE A 179 6.68 -8.39 7.30
N VAL A 180 7.15 -7.16 7.51
CA VAL A 180 8.28 -6.87 8.41
C VAL A 180 7.95 -7.32 9.83
N GLU A 181 6.73 -7.05 10.28
CA GLU A 181 6.28 -7.45 11.61
C GLU A 181 6.18 -8.99 11.75
N CYS A 182 5.70 -9.68 10.71
CA CYS A 182 5.67 -11.14 10.64
C CYS A 182 7.07 -11.78 10.66
N LEU A 183 8.12 -11.07 10.22
CA LEU A 183 9.49 -11.57 10.31
C LEU A 183 10.04 -11.49 11.74
N ALA A 184 9.54 -10.56 12.54
CA ALA A 184 9.98 -10.36 13.92
C ALA A 184 9.24 -11.27 14.92
N ARG A 185 7.97 -11.58 14.67
CA ARG A 185 7.11 -12.33 15.59
C ARG A 185 5.90 -12.97 14.91
N ASP A 186 5.28 -13.92 15.60
CA ASP A 186 3.97 -14.46 15.23
C ASP A 186 2.90 -13.34 15.25
N LEU A 187 2.16 -13.21 14.16
CA LEU A 187 1.23 -12.10 13.95
C LEU A 187 -0.08 -12.56 13.31
N LEU A 188 -1.21 -12.11 13.86
CA LEU A 188 -2.52 -12.23 13.22
C LEU A 188 -2.79 -11.00 12.34
N VAL A 189 -2.67 -11.17 11.02
CA VAL A 189 -2.92 -10.10 10.05
C VAL A 189 -4.41 -9.99 9.73
N ILE A 190 -5.05 -8.92 10.21
CA ILE A 190 -6.48 -8.65 10.00
C ILE A 190 -6.64 -7.61 8.89
N PHE A 191 -6.74 -8.06 7.64
CA PHE A 191 -7.12 -7.19 6.52
C PHE A 191 -8.50 -7.55 5.96
N PRO A 192 -9.25 -6.58 5.41
CA PRO A 192 -10.43 -6.86 4.61
C PRO A 192 -10.13 -7.77 3.41
N THR A 193 -11.17 -8.39 2.85
CA THR A 193 -11.05 -9.17 1.61
C THR A 193 -10.61 -8.27 0.45
N GLY A 194 -9.77 -8.78 -0.44
CA GLY A 194 -9.22 -8.01 -1.57
C GLY A 194 -8.02 -7.12 -1.23
N CYS A 195 -7.64 -6.97 0.05
CA CYS A 195 -6.47 -6.20 0.47
C CYS A 195 -5.14 -6.98 0.39
N GLY A 196 -5.10 -8.09 -0.34
CA GLY A 196 -3.87 -8.85 -0.60
C GLY A 196 -3.23 -9.52 0.62
N LYS A 197 -4.04 -10.13 1.51
CA LYS A 197 -3.52 -11.00 2.58
C LYS A 197 -2.61 -12.11 2.05
N THR A 198 -3.00 -12.72 0.93
CA THR A 198 -2.19 -13.76 0.26
C THR A 198 -0.84 -13.22 -0.20
N LEU A 199 -0.76 -11.96 -0.65
CA LEU A 199 0.50 -11.36 -1.06
C LEU A 199 1.45 -11.16 0.13
N VAL A 200 0.94 -10.76 1.30
CA VAL A 200 1.74 -10.70 2.53
C VAL A 200 2.30 -12.08 2.89
N ALA A 201 1.46 -13.12 2.82
CA ALA A 201 1.91 -14.47 3.08
C ALA A 201 2.94 -14.95 2.03
N ALA A 202 2.79 -14.57 0.76
CA ALA A 202 3.75 -14.89 -0.30
C ALA A 202 5.12 -14.24 -0.04
N LEU A 203 5.15 -12.96 0.38
CA LEU A 203 6.38 -12.28 0.80
C LEU A 203 7.07 -13.03 1.95
N LEU A 204 6.31 -13.38 2.99
CA LEU A 204 6.84 -14.09 4.15
C LEU A 204 7.39 -15.47 3.76
N LEU A 205 6.64 -16.25 2.98
CA LEU A 205 7.07 -17.57 2.50
C LEU A 205 8.34 -17.48 1.66
N ALA A 206 8.41 -16.55 0.70
CA ALA A 206 9.58 -16.35 -0.14
C ALA A 206 10.82 -15.95 0.68
N ARG A 207 10.64 -15.08 1.68
CA ARG A 207 11.74 -14.68 2.57
C ARG A 207 12.21 -15.85 3.44
N MET A 208 11.27 -16.54 4.07
CA MET A 208 11.58 -17.65 4.96
C MET A 208 12.25 -18.81 4.23
N ALA A 209 11.89 -19.07 2.97
CA ALA A 209 12.56 -20.05 2.13
C ALA A 209 14.02 -19.68 1.85
N ARG A 210 14.32 -18.39 1.58
CA ARG A 210 15.71 -17.91 1.40
C ARG A 210 16.53 -18.04 2.68
N LEU A 211 15.92 -17.71 3.83
CA LEU A 211 16.57 -17.82 5.14
C LEU A 211 16.74 -19.28 5.59
N ASN A 212 15.85 -20.18 5.15
CA ASN A 212 15.78 -21.56 5.59
C ASN A 212 15.66 -22.51 4.39
N PRO A 213 16.73 -22.68 3.58
CA PRO A 213 16.65 -23.40 2.30
C PRO A 213 16.25 -24.88 2.42
N ASN A 214 16.47 -25.50 3.59
CA ASN A 214 16.11 -26.90 3.86
C ASN A 214 14.75 -27.06 4.57
N ARG A 215 13.95 -26.00 4.64
CA ARG A 215 12.63 -26.01 5.31
C ARG A 215 11.52 -25.75 4.30
N MET A 216 10.37 -26.34 4.58
CA MET A 216 9.14 -26.15 3.81
C MET A 216 8.21 -25.18 4.53
N GLY A 217 7.63 -24.24 3.78
CA GLY A 217 6.53 -23.41 4.26
C GLY A 217 5.19 -24.13 4.08
N LEU A 218 4.28 -23.98 5.05
CA LEU A 218 2.94 -24.56 5.01
C LEU A 218 1.89 -23.44 4.96
N PHE A 219 1.02 -23.48 3.96
CA PHE A 219 -0.13 -22.57 3.84
C PHE A 219 -1.42 -23.37 3.93
N ILE A 220 -2.22 -23.13 4.97
CA ILE A 220 -3.42 -23.91 5.27
C ILE A 220 -4.67 -23.08 4.91
N VAL A 221 -5.64 -23.74 4.29
CA VAL A 221 -6.95 -23.15 3.95
C VAL A 221 -8.07 -24.12 4.35
N ASP A 222 -9.28 -23.58 4.54
CA ASP A 222 -10.45 -24.32 5.02
C ASP A 222 -11.17 -25.13 3.92
N ARG A 223 -11.01 -24.76 2.65
CA ARG A 223 -11.78 -25.31 1.52
C ARG A 223 -10.91 -25.77 0.37
N VAL A 224 -11.27 -26.91 -0.23
CA VAL A 224 -10.53 -27.52 -1.35
C VAL A 224 -10.30 -26.55 -2.53
N PRO A 225 -11.29 -25.77 -3.01
CA PRO A 225 -11.04 -24.79 -4.08
C PRO A 225 -9.98 -23.74 -3.73
N LEU A 226 -9.86 -23.35 -2.46
CA LEU A 226 -8.86 -22.38 -2.01
C LEU A 226 -7.45 -22.96 -2.05
N VAL A 227 -7.28 -24.28 -1.93
CA VAL A 227 -5.96 -24.93 -2.06
C VAL A 227 -5.39 -24.64 -3.44
N PHE A 228 -6.23 -24.75 -4.46
CA PHE A 228 -5.83 -24.50 -5.84
C PHE A 228 -5.67 -23.01 -6.14
N GLN A 229 -6.63 -22.18 -5.73
CA GLN A 229 -6.58 -20.74 -5.98
C GLN A 229 -5.40 -20.07 -5.29
N GLN A 230 -5.21 -20.29 -3.98
CA GLN A 230 -4.13 -19.66 -3.23
C GLN A 230 -2.78 -20.26 -3.61
N GLY A 231 -2.71 -21.57 -3.85
CA GLY A 231 -1.49 -22.20 -4.35
C GLY A 231 -1.09 -21.68 -5.74
N ALA A 232 -2.05 -21.35 -6.61
CA ALA A 232 -1.77 -20.70 -7.91
C ALA A 232 -1.25 -19.28 -7.72
N ALA A 233 -1.90 -18.49 -6.86
CA ALA A 233 -1.45 -17.13 -6.54
C ALA A 233 -0.02 -17.12 -5.98
N ILE A 234 0.30 -17.97 -5.00
CA ILE A 234 1.65 -18.03 -4.41
C ILE A 234 2.70 -18.46 -5.45
N SER A 235 2.37 -19.43 -6.31
CA SER A 235 3.27 -19.90 -7.36
C SER A 235 3.50 -18.86 -8.47
N MET A 236 2.52 -17.99 -8.73
CA MET A 236 2.64 -16.92 -9.70
C MET A 236 3.42 -15.74 -9.12
N GLU A 237 3.23 -15.45 -7.83
CA GLU A 237 3.90 -14.33 -7.18
C GLU A 237 5.34 -14.65 -6.82
N THR A 238 5.69 -15.91 -6.56
CA THR A 238 7.01 -16.28 -6.04
C THR A 238 7.72 -17.27 -6.95
N GLN A 239 9.05 -17.30 -6.85
CA GLN A 239 9.87 -18.30 -7.54
C GLN A 239 9.95 -19.65 -6.77
N LEU A 240 9.01 -19.90 -5.85
CA LEU A 240 8.99 -21.11 -5.04
C LEU A 240 8.31 -22.27 -5.80
N LYS A 241 8.77 -23.48 -5.55
CA LYS A 241 8.07 -24.70 -5.96
C LYS A 241 6.88 -24.92 -5.02
N VAL A 242 5.66 -24.82 -5.55
CA VAL A 242 4.42 -24.95 -4.76
C VAL A 242 3.71 -26.26 -5.08
N CYS A 243 3.53 -27.10 -4.06
CA CYS A 243 2.69 -28.31 -4.15
C CYS A 243 1.33 -28.05 -3.47
N ARG A 244 0.25 -28.54 -4.08
CA ARG A 244 -1.14 -28.33 -3.65
C ARG A 244 -1.74 -29.65 -3.22
N VAL A 245 -2.07 -29.80 -1.94
CA VAL A 245 -2.58 -31.05 -1.38
C VAL A 245 -3.94 -30.82 -0.71
N CYS A 246 -4.90 -31.67 -1.04
CA CYS A 246 -6.23 -31.75 -0.44
C CYS A 246 -6.67 -33.21 -0.32
N GLY A 247 -7.82 -33.46 0.31
CA GLY A 247 -8.36 -34.81 0.49
C GLY A 247 -8.57 -35.58 -0.83
N GLU A 248 -8.88 -34.86 -1.92
CA GLU A 248 -9.21 -35.44 -3.22
C GLU A 248 -7.97 -35.79 -4.06
N ASN A 249 -6.83 -35.14 -3.83
CA ASN A 249 -5.64 -35.27 -4.68
C ASN A 249 -4.40 -35.81 -3.93
N LYS A 250 -4.57 -36.31 -2.70
CA LYS A 250 -3.50 -36.91 -1.87
C LYS A 250 -3.11 -38.31 -2.38
N THR A 251 -2.45 -38.35 -3.54
CA THR A 251 -1.94 -39.59 -4.13
C THR A 251 -0.46 -39.81 -3.80
N LYS A 252 0.03 -41.05 -3.94
CA LYS A 252 1.47 -41.36 -3.82
C LYS A 252 2.33 -40.54 -4.78
N ALA A 253 1.79 -40.15 -5.95
CA ALA A 253 2.47 -39.32 -6.93
C ALA A 253 2.60 -37.87 -6.44
N THR A 254 1.52 -37.25 -5.96
CA THR A 254 1.53 -35.89 -5.39
C THR A 254 2.47 -35.81 -4.17
N MET A 255 2.52 -36.87 -3.35
CA MET A 255 3.44 -36.95 -2.22
C MET A 255 4.90 -37.17 -2.62
N ARG A 256 5.17 -37.64 -3.85
CA ARG A 256 6.53 -37.82 -4.38
C ARG A 256 7.08 -36.50 -4.91
N GLU A 257 6.24 -35.67 -5.53
CA GLU A 257 6.62 -34.30 -5.93
C GLU A 257 7.13 -33.46 -4.74
N LEU A 258 6.58 -33.68 -3.54
CA LEU A 258 7.05 -33.06 -2.29
C LEU A 258 8.43 -33.55 -1.82
N LYS A 259 8.81 -34.81 -2.13
CA LYS A 259 10.06 -35.43 -1.67
C LYS A 259 11.25 -35.18 -2.59
N GLU A 260 10.99 -34.88 -3.87
CA GLU A 260 11.99 -34.53 -4.87
C GLU A 260 12.19 -32.99 -4.95
N SER A 261 12.06 -32.30 -3.80
CA SER A 261 12.14 -30.83 -3.66
C SER A 261 13.26 -30.45 -2.69
#